data_AF-U4Q262-F1
#
_entry.id   AF-U4Q262-F1
#
_cell.length_a   1.000
_cell.length_b   1.000
_cell.length_c   1.000
_cell.angle_alpha   90.00
_cell.angle_beta   90.00
_cell.angle_gamma   90.00
#
_symmetry.space_group_name_H-M   'P 1'
#
loop_
_entity.id
_entity.type
_entity.pdbx_description
1 polymer ?
#
loop_
_entity_poly.entity_id
_entity_poly.type
_entity_poly.pdbx_seq_one_letter_code
_entity_poly.pdbx_strand_id
1 'polypeptide(L)'
;MKLSTPIFQLKRRAKLMVRNNAIPLHEALDQIACEEGFGAWSLLSAHVAAGSLSKDLFSRIENGDMLLLAGRPGQGKTALAFELLGAAAGDGRQSILFTLEMTSNRYENAPGNTQALKEKSRS
;
A
#
# COMPACT_ATOMS: atom_id res chain seq x y z
N MET A 1 8.49 6.88 5.04
CA MET A 1 8.70 7.75 3.85
C MET A 1 8.04 9.10 4.09
N LYS A 2 8.65 10.20 3.64
CA LYS A 2 8.06 11.54 3.74
C LYS A 2 7.70 11.98 2.32
N LEU A 3 6.46 12.41 2.11
CA LEU A 3 6.01 12.87 0.80
C LEU A 3 6.85 14.05 0.31
N SER A 4 7.09 14.11 -1.00
CA SER A 4 7.79 15.23 -1.64
C SER A 4 7.00 16.53 -1.51
N THR A 5 5.66 16.42 -1.58
CA THR A 5 4.71 17.52 -1.50
C THR A 5 3.46 17.12 -0.70
N PRO A 6 2.72 18.08 -0.13
CA PRO A 6 1.49 17.79 0.60
C PRO A 6 0.45 17.03 -0.24
N ILE A 7 -0.28 16.09 0.38
CA ILE A 7 -1.24 15.20 -0.30
C ILE A 7 -2.31 15.95 -1.13
N PHE A 8 -2.72 17.16 -0.72
CA PHE A 8 -3.68 17.96 -1.48
C PHE A 8 -3.10 18.48 -2.80
N GLN A 9 -1.80 18.76 -2.85
CA GLN A 9 -1.11 19.19 -4.07
C GLN A 9 -0.98 18.01 -5.04
N LEU A 10 -0.64 16.82 -4.52
CA LEU A 10 -0.62 15.58 -5.29
C LEU A 10 -1.99 15.30 -5.92
N LYS A 11 -3.07 15.43 -5.15
CA LYS A 11 -4.45 15.26 -5.65
C LYS A 11 -4.82 16.31 -6.71
N ARG A 12 -4.35 17.56 -6.56
CA ARG A 12 -4.53 18.60 -7.58
C ARG A 12 -3.77 18.26 -8.86
N ARG A 13 -2.54 17.75 -8.74
CA ARG A 13 -1.71 17.32 -9.87
C ARG A 13 -2.36 16.19 -10.65
N ALA A 14 -2.96 15.20 -9.97
CA ALA A 14 -3.71 14.12 -10.63
C ALA A 14 -4.85 14.67 -11.50
N LYS A 15 -5.63 15.62 -10.97
CA LYS A 15 -6.73 16.26 -11.72
C LYS A 15 -6.25 17.02 -12.96
N LEU A 16 -5.06 17.60 -12.92
CA LEU A 16 -4.46 18.24 -14.09
C LEU A 16 -4.03 17.21 -15.14
N MET A 17 -3.49 16.06 -14.72
CA MET A 17 -3.14 14.97 -15.63
C MET A 17 -4.36 14.40 -16.36
N VAL A 18 -5.50 14.25 -15.68
CA VAL A 18 -6.77 13.83 -16.31
C VAL A 18 -7.19 14.79 -17.43
N ARG A 19 -7.02 16.10 -17.20
CA ARG A 19 -7.39 17.13 -18.19
C ARG A 19 -6.48 17.14 -19.41
N ASN A 20 -5.19 16.83 -19.23
CA ASN A 20 -4.19 16.95 -20.29
C ASN A 20 -3.99 15.64 -21.07
N ASN A 21 -4.17 14.48 -20.44
CA ASN A 21 -3.74 13.18 -20.98
C ASN A 21 -4.91 12.19 -21.19
N ALA A 22 -6.16 12.60 -20.95
CA ALA A 22 -7.36 11.77 -21.10
C ALA A 22 -7.33 10.41 -20.35
N ILE A 23 -6.51 10.30 -19.30
CA ILE A 23 -6.47 9.11 -18.42
C ILE A 23 -7.55 9.21 -17.33
N PRO A 24 -8.15 8.09 -16.89
CA PRO A 24 -9.03 8.05 -15.72
C PRO A 24 -8.36 8.61 -14.46
N LEU A 25 -9.14 9.23 -13.57
CA LEU A 25 -8.61 9.83 -12.34
C LEU A 25 -7.91 8.82 -11.42
N HIS A 26 -8.41 7.58 -11.35
CA HIS A 26 -7.81 6.56 -10.48
C HIS A 26 -6.40 6.18 -10.96
N GLU A 27 -6.21 6.01 -12.27
CA GLU A 27 -4.88 5.77 -12.87
C GLU A 27 -3.94 6.95 -12.66
N ALA A 28 -4.43 8.18 -12.84
CA ALA A 28 -3.63 9.38 -12.57
C ALA A 28 -3.18 9.48 -11.11
N LEU A 29 -4.03 9.05 -10.17
CA LEU A 29 -3.70 9.01 -8.74
C LEU A 29 -2.68 7.91 -8.44
N ASP A 30 -2.85 6.72 -9.01
CA ASP A 30 -1.91 5.60 -8.83
C ASP A 30 -0.53 5.91 -9.43
N GLN A 31 -0.48 6.58 -10.59
CA GLN A 31 0.78 7.04 -11.19
C GLN A 31 1.52 8.02 -10.26
N ILE A 32 0.81 8.98 -9.66
CA ILE A 32 1.40 9.89 -8.67
C ILE A 32 1.86 9.14 -7.43
N ALA A 33 1.10 8.13 -6.98
CA ALA A 33 1.51 7.33 -5.84
C ALA A 33 2.81 6.57 -6.11
N CYS A 34 2.96 6.00 -7.30
CA CYS A 34 4.18 5.32 -7.74
C CYS A 34 5.39 6.25 -7.75
N GLU A 35 5.23 7.49 -8.21
CA GLU A 35 6.31 8.50 -8.15
C GLU A 35 6.73 8.86 -6.73
N GLU A 36 5.79 8.83 -5.78
CA GLU A 36 6.05 9.02 -4.35
C GLU A 36 6.56 7.73 -3.65
N GLY A 37 6.73 6.64 -4.40
CA GLY A 37 7.26 5.36 -3.91
C GLY A 37 6.21 4.39 -3.37
N PHE A 38 4.93 4.60 -3.64
CA PHE A 38 3.82 3.76 -3.20
C PHE A 38 3.21 2.98 -4.38
N GLY A 39 2.82 1.71 -4.17
CA GLY A 39 2.24 0.90 -5.24
C GLY A 39 0.81 1.27 -5.67
N ALA A 40 0.12 2.12 -4.90
CA ALA A 40 -1.23 2.61 -5.20
C ALA A 40 -1.55 3.88 -4.40
N TRP A 41 -2.48 4.70 -4.88
CA TRP A 41 -2.95 5.90 -4.18
C TRP A 41 -3.63 5.58 -2.86
N SER A 42 -4.37 4.48 -2.80
CA SER A 42 -5.00 4.02 -1.55
C SER A 42 -3.96 3.78 -0.45
N LEU A 43 -2.81 3.21 -0.81
CA LEU A 43 -1.71 2.96 0.12
C LEU A 43 -1.06 4.26 0.58
N LEU A 44 -0.78 5.19 -0.34
CA LEU A 44 -0.25 6.53 -0.01
C LEU A 44 -1.20 7.30 0.90
N SER A 45 -2.49 7.35 0.54
CA SER A 45 -3.50 8.04 1.33
C SER A 45 -3.66 7.43 2.72
N ALA A 46 -3.59 6.10 2.82
CA ALA A 46 -3.64 5.40 4.10
C ALA A 46 -2.40 5.71 4.95
N HIS A 47 -1.20 5.74 4.34
CA HIS A 47 0.05 6.10 5.01
C HIS A 47 0.00 7.50 5.63
N VAL A 48 -0.49 8.49 4.87
CA VAL A 48 -0.62 9.88 5.37
C VAL A 48 -1.60 9.97 6.53
N ALA A 49 -2.75 9.30 6.44
CA ALA A 49 -3.72 9.26 7.53
C ALA A 49 -3.15 8.54 8.76
N ALA A 50 -2.49 7.40 8.53
CA ALA A 50 -1.91 6.56 9.56
C ALA A 50 -0.75 7.23 10.30
N GLY A 51 0.10 8.02 9.65
CA GLY A 51 1.27 8.62 10.31
C GLY A 51 0.94 9.58 11.47
N SER A 52 -0.23 10.23 11.44
CA SER A 52 -0.72 11.03 12.57
C SER A 52 -1.28 10.15 13.69
N LEU A 53 -2.12 9.18 13.32
CA LEU A 53 -2.77 8.26 14.23
C LEU A 53 -1.77 7.30 14.90
N SER A 54 -0.73 6.87 14.19
CA SER A 54 0.27 5.91 14.67
C SER A 54 1.09 6.49 15.80
N LYS A 55 1.51 7.75 15.71
CA LYS A 55 2.24 8.44 16.77
C LYS A 55 1.37 8.60 18.02
N ASP A 56 0.12 9.02 17.83
CA ASP A 56 -0.81 9.21 18.94
C ASP A 56 -1.15 7.88 19.62
N LEU A 57 -1.43 6.82 18.85
CA LEU A 57 -1.69 5.49 19.39
C LEU A 57 -0.44 4.90 20.04
N PHE A 58 0.73 5.00 19.41
CA PHE A 58 1.98 4.47 19.96
C PHE A 58 2.33 5.11 21.30
N SER A 59 2.04 6.41 21.48
CA SER A 59 2.28 7.10 22.76
C SER A 59 1.41 6.58 23.92
N ARG A 60 0.34 5.84 23.61
CA ARG A 60 -0.64 5.31 24.57
C ARG A 60 -0.53 3.81 24.78
N ILE A 61 0.32 3.11 24.01
CA ILE A 61 0.49 1.66 24.08
C ILE A 61 1.68 1.35 24.96
N GLU A 62 1.44 0.59 26.02
CA GLU A 62 2.46 0.14 26.96
C GLU A 62 2.87 -1.31 26.70
N ASN A 63 3.96 -1.74 27.35
CA ASN A 63 4.44 -3.11 27.21
C ASN A 63 3.42 -4.09 27.79
N GLY A 64 2.97 -5.06 26.99
CA GLY A 64 1.96 -6.04 27.37
C GLY A 64 0.56 -5.75 26.83
N ASP A 65 0.34 -4.56 26.27
CA ASP A 65 -0.92 -4.21 25.62
C ASP A 65 -1.13 -4.98 24.32
N MET A 66 -2.41 -5.21 23.98
CA MET A 66 -2.83 -5.80 22.72
C MET A 66 -3.76 -4.84 21.96
N LEU A 67 -3.40 -4.55 20.71
CA LEU A 67 -4.20 -3.72 19.81
C LEU A 67 -4.81 -4.58 18.68
N LEU A 68 -6.13 -4.46 18.48
CA LEU A 68 -6.84 -5.07 17.36
C LEU A 68 -7.24 -4.01 16.33
N LEU A 69 -6.71 -4.12 15.11
CA LEU A 69 -7.05 -3.22 13.99
C LEU A 69 -8.04 -3.91 13.04
N ALA A 70 -9.27 -3.39 12.96
CA ALA A 70 -10.36 -3.96 12.16
C ALA A 70 -10.92 -2.99 11.11
N GLY A 71 -11.60 -3.52 10.09
CA GLY A 71 -12.41 -2.76 9.12
C GLY A 71 -12.39 -3.40 7.72
N ARG A 72 -12.87 -2.69 6.70
CA ARG A 72 -12.97 -3.23 5.33
C ARG A 72 -11.63 -3.32 4.59
N PRO A 73 -11.49 -4.18 3.56
CA PRO A 73 -10.36 -4.17 2.64
C PRO A 73 -10.10 -2.77 2.07
N GLY A 74 -8.83 -2.40 1.90
CA GLY A 74 -8.44 -1.07 1.41
C GLY A 74 -8.56 0.09 2.42
N GLN A 75 -9.07 -0.13 3.63
CA GLN A 75 -9.22 0.92 4.67
C GLN A 75 -7.97 1.08 5.54
N GLY A 76 -6.77 0.84 5.00
CA GLY A 76 -5.52 1.23 5.67
C GLY A 76 -5.10 0.48 6.95
N LYS A 77 -5.76 -0.64 7.32
CA LYS A 77 -5.35 -1.48 8.48
C LYS A 77 -3.88 -1.87 8.44
N THR A 78 -3.48 -2.46 7.32
CA THR A 78 -2.11 -2.94 7.11
C THR A 78 -1.14 -1.77 7.13
N ALA A 79 -1.47 -0.66 6.46
CA ALA A 79 -0.65 0.55 6.48
C ALA A 79 -0.46 1.10 7.91
N LEU A 80 -1.52 1.16 8.72
CA LEU A 80 -1.42 1.60 10.12
C LEU A 80 -0.56 0.65 10.96
N ALA A 81 -0.69 -0.67 10.77
CA ALA A 81 0.17 -1.64 11.44
C ALA A 81 1.65 -1.45 11.11
N PHE A 82 1.98 -1.22 9.82
CA PHE A 82 3.34 -0.92 9.39
C PHE A 82 3.87 0.39 9.99
N GLU A 83 3.06 1.45 10.04
CA GLU A 83 3.44 2.71 10.67
C GLU A 83 3.71 2.56 12.17
N LEU A 84 2.92 1.73 12.88
CA LEU A 84 3.15 1.43 14.30
C LEU A 84 4.45 0.64 14.51
N LEU A 85 4.73 -0.37 13.67
CA LEU A 85 6.00 -1.10 13.70
C LEU A 85 7.18 -0.16 13.41
N GLY A 86 7.03 0.75 12.44
CA GLY A 86 8.03 1.76 12.13
C GLY A 86 8.27 2.74 13.28
N ALA A 87 7.22 3.18 13.97
CA ALA A 87 7.33 4.02 15.17
C ALA A 87 8.06 3.29 16.30
N ALA A 88 7.72 2.02 16.55
CA ALA A 88 8.39 1.18 17.54
C ALA A 88 9.88 0.99 17.23
N ALA A 89 10.22 0.68 15.97
CA ALA A 89 11.60 0.55 15.53
C ALA A 89 12.37 1.87 15.66
N GLY A 90 11.74 3.01 15.35
CA GLY A 90 12.32 4.34 15.54
C GLY A 90 12.60 4.69 17.01
N ASP A 91 11.83 4.12 17.94
CA ASP A 91 12.03 4.20 19.40
C ASP A 91 13.04 3.16 19.92
N GLY A 92 13.73 2.44 19.03
CA GLY A 92 14.72 1.41 19.37
C GLY A 92 14.13 0.08 19.84
N ARG A 93 12.81 -0.13 19.70
CA ARG A 93 12.16 -1.38 20.08
C ARG A 93 12.30 -2.42 18.97
N GLN A 94 12.42 -3.69 19.36
CA GLN A 94 12.30 -4.78 18.40
C GLN A 94 10.85 -4.92 17.95
N SER A 95 10.65 -4.95 16.64
CA SER A 95 9.34 -5.03 15.99
C SER A 95 9.34 -6.17 14.98
N ILE A 96 8.37 -7.09 15.08
CA ILE A 96 8.26 -8.29 14.24
C ILE A 96 6.90 -8.29 13.54
N LEU A 97 6.88 -8.59 12.24
CA LEU A 97 5.65 -8.75 11.45
C LEU A 97 5.45 -10.23 11.11
N PHE A 98 4.31 -10.77 11.52
CA PHE A 98 3.80 -12.04 11.01
C PHE A 98 2.67 -11.75 10.04
N THR A 99 2.78 -12.25 8.81
CA THR A 99 1.75 -12.09 7.78
C THR A 99 1.31 -13.45 7.26
N LEU A 100 0.00 -13.61 7.09
CA LEU A 100 -0.64 -14.73 6.39
C LEU A 100 -1.20 -14.29 5.03
N GLU A 101 -0.90 -13.05 4.62
CA GLU A 101 -1.26 -12.51 3.31
C GLU A 101 -0.35 -13.15 2.27
N MET A 102 -0.83 -14.27 1.72
CA MET A 102 -0.23 -15.00 0.61
C MET A 102 -1.37 -15.36 -0.35
N THR A 103 -1.59 -14.53 -1.36
CA THR A 103 -2.58 -14.84 -2.40
C THR A 103 -1.88 -15.51 -3.58
N SER A 104 -2.23 -16.76 -3.88
CA SER A 104 -1.61 -17.61 -4.93
C SER A 104 -1.85 -17.13 -6.38
N ASN A 105 -2.49 -15.98 -6.58
CA ASN A 105 -3.03 -15.58 -7.88
C ASN A 105 -2.04 -14.79 -8.78
N ARG A 106 -0.72 -15.01 -8.64
CA ARG A 106 0.29 -14.35 -9.50
C ARG A 106 0.82 -15.22 -10.64
N TYR A 107 0.31 -16.44 -10.80
CA TYR A 107 0.77 -17.36 -11.86
C TYR A 107 -0.05 -17.32 -13.16
N GLU A 108 -1.20 -16.63 -13.23
CA GLU A 108 -2.11 -16.77 -14.38
C GLU A 108 -1.99 -15.69 -15.48
N ASN A 109 -1.21 -14.63 -15.26
CA ASN A 109 -1.04 -13.54 -16.23
C ASN A 109 0.43 -13.19 -16.49
N ALA A 110 1.30 -14.20 -16.63
CA ALA A 110 2.57 -14.00 -17.31
C ALA A 110 2.31 -14.05 -18.83
N PRO A 111 2.54 -12.96 -19.59
CA PRO A 111 2.48 -13.02 -21.04
C PRO A 111 3.67 -13.86 -21.53
N GLY A 112 3.47 -15.16 -21.72
CA GLY A 112 4.56 -16.01 -22.19
C GLY A 112 4.35 -17.53 -22.23
N ASN A 113 3.18 -18.09 -21.89
CA ASN A 113 3.06 -19.56 -21.88
C ASN A 113 1.82 -20.15 -22.56
N THR A 114 1.49 -19.65 -23.76
CA THR A 114 0.42 -20.22 -24.60
C THR A 114 0.96 -21.18 -25.69
N GLN A 115 2.21 -21.65 -25.64
CA GLN A 115 2.74 -22.52 -26.70
C GLN A 115 3.31 -23.89 -26.29
N ALA A 116 3.36 -24.24 -25.00
CA ALA A 116 4.03 -25.49 -24.59
C ALA A 116 3.10 -26.68 -24.24
N LEU A 117 1.82 -26.67 -24.64
CA LEU A 117 0.88 -27.75 -24.28
C LEU A 117 0.12 -28.39 -25.46
N LYS A 118 0.56 -28.20 -26.72
CA LYS A 118 -0.10 -28.81 -27.88
C LYS A 118 0.57 -30.05 -28.48
N GLU A 119 1.64 -30.59 -27.89
CA GLU A 119 2.42 -31.68 -28.53
C GLU A 119 2.51 -33.01 -27.77
N LYS A 120 1.63 -33.27 -26.78
CA LYS A 120 1.62 -34.59 -26.10
C LYS A 120 0.30 -35.35 -26.15
N SER A 121 -0.42 -35.19 -27.25
CA SER A 121 -1.59 -36.04 -27.56
C SER A 121 -1.76 -36.18 -29.07
N ARG A 122 -0.85 -36.88 -29.73
CA ARG A 122 -1.12 -37.70 -30.91
C ARG A 122 0.10 -38.58 -31.21
N SER A 123 -0.15 -39.88 -31.15
CA SER A 123 0.66 -41.01 -31.63
C SER A 123 1.87 -41.41 -30.80
#